data_AF-A0A7K2YN20-F1
#
_entry.id   AF-A0A7K2YN20-F1
#
_cell.length_a   1.000
_cell.length_b   1.000
_cell.length_c   1.000
_cell.angle_alpha   90.00
_cell.angle_beta   90.00
_cell.angle_gamma   90.00
#
_symmetry.space_group_name_H-M   'P 1'
#
loop_
_entity.id
_entity.type
_entity.pdbx_description
1 polymer ?
#
loop_
_entity_poly.entity_id
_entity_poly.type
_entity_poly.pdbx_seq_one_letter_code
_entity_poly.pdbx_strand_id
1 'polypeptide(L)' 'MDHDEDDRGRAEPAEEGLVSAAKAYRRTEREHEEARQELKHAAVRAMAAGVKQSEVAKVTGWTREYLRRLRKKNKDGD' A
#
# COMPACT_ATOMS: atom_id res chain seq x y z
N MET A 1 37.04 -44.01 10.20
CA MET A 1 35.96 -43.26 10.85
C MET A 1 36.36 -41.82 10.76
N ASP A 2 35.49 -41.00 10.18
CA ASP A 2 35.30 -39.55 10.38
C ASP A 2 34.44 -39.09 9.19
N HIS A 3 33.17 -39.49 9.27
CA HIS A 3 32.07 -38.91 8.51
C HIS A 3 31.55 -37.75 9.36
N ASP A 4 31.91 -36.52 8.98
CA ASP A 4 31.21 -35.29 9.34
C ASP A 4 31.16 -34.47 8.04
N GLU A 5 30.44 -34.96 7.02
CA GLU A 5 29.08 -34.51 6.71
C GLU A 5 28.93 -32.98 6.73
N ASP A 6 29.37 -32.41 5.62
CA ASP A 6 28.76 -31.30 4.89
C ASP A 6 27.29 -30.97 5.27
N ASP A 7 27.07 -30.13 6.29
CA ASP A 7 25.74 -29.54 6.54
C ASP A 7 25.82 -28.03 6.84
N ARG A 8 26.61 -27.30 6.05
CA ARG A 8 26.57 -25.82 6.00
C ARG A 8 26.39 -25.26 4.59
N GLY A 9 25.95 -26.09 3.65
CA GLY A 9 25.91 -25.76 2.21
C GLY A 9 24.53 -25.54 1.59
N ARG A 10 23.42 -25.58 2.35
CA ARG A 10 22.07 -25.62 1.74
C ARG A 10 20.99 -24.77 2.43
N ALA A 11 21.36 -23.71 3.15
CA ALA A 11 20.39 -22.72 3.67
C ALA A 11 20.34 -21.43 2.82
N GLU A 12 21.45 -21.09 2.14
CA GLU A 12 21.63 -19.86 1.36
C GLU A 12 20.52 -19.57 0.31
N PRO A 13 20.06 -20.51 -0.55
CA PRO A 13 19.12 -20.17 -1.62
C PRO A 13 17.68 -19.91 -1.13
N ALA A 14 17.29 -20.54 -0.01
CA ALA A 14 15.96 -20.34 0.57
C ALA A 14 15.89 -19.02 1.36
N GLU A 15 16.97 -18.69 2.07
CA GLU A 15 17.10 -17.42 2.79
C GLU A 15 17.23 -16.23 1.83
N GLU A 16 18.02 -16.36 0.75
CA GLU A 16 18.10 -15.35 -0.31
C GLU A 16 16.74 -15.14 -1.01
N GLY A 17 16.01 -16.23 -1.29
CA GLY A 17 14.66 -16.19 -1.85
C GLY A 17 13.68 -15.44 -0.93
N LEU A 18 13.73 -15.73 0.38
CA LEU A 18 12.90 -15.05 1.38
C LEU A 18 13.24 -13.56 1.50
N VAL A 19 14.53 -13.21 1.56
CA VAL A 19 14.98 -11.80 1.64
C VAL A 19 14.55 -11.03 0.39
N SER A 20 14.69 -11.63 -0.79
CA SER A 20 14.26 -11.02 -2.06
C SER A 20 12.74 -10.80 -2.09
N ALA A 21 11.96 -11.82 -1.73
CA ALA A 21 10.51 -11.73 -1.65
C ALA A 21 10.04 -10.67 -0.63
N ALA A 22 10.68 -10.61 0.54
CA ALA A 22 10.38 -9.60 1.56
C ALA A 22 10.70 -8.18 1.09
N LYS A 23 11.81 -7.98 0.37
CA LYS A 23 12.16 -6.69 -0.24
C LYS A 23 11.14 -6.28 -1.31
N ALA A 24 10.74 -7.21 -2.18
CA ALA A 24 9.71 -6.97 -3.20
C ALA A 24 8.37 -6.58 -2.55
N TYR A 25 7.92 -7.33 -1.54
CA TYR A 25 6.70 -7.02 -0.80
C TYR A 25 6.73 -5.60 -0.21
N ARG A 26 7.78 -5.25 0.54
CA ARG A 26 7.92 -3.91 1.15
C ARG A 26 7.93 -2.79 0.11
N ARG A 27 8.56 -3.03 -1.04
CA ARG A 27 8.57 -2.08 -2.15
C ARG A 27 7.15 -1.88 -2.70
N THR A 28 6.43 -2.96 -2.97
CA THR A 28 5.06 -2.88 -3.50
C THR A 28 4.10 -2.26 -2.50
N GLU A 29 4.25 -2.53 -1.20
CA GLU A 29 3.47 -1.88 -0.14
C GLU A 29 3.70 -0.37 -0.11
N ARG A 30 4.95 0.07 -0.29
CA ARG A 30 5.28 1.49 -0.38
C ARG A 30 4.67 2.13 -1.62
N GLU A 31 4.83 1.53 -2.79
CA GLU A 31 4.25 2.02 -4.04
C GLU A 31 2.71 2.06 -3.97
N HIS A 32 2.11 1.06 -3.32
CA HIS A 32 0.66 1.01 -3.08
C HIS A 32 0.21 2.11 -2.12
N GLU A 33 0.93 2.38 -1.03
CA GLU A 33 0.58 3.48 -0.13
C GLU A 33 0.76 4.84 -0.81
N GLU A 34 1.81 5.03 -1.61
CA GLU A 34 2.01 6.24 -2.44
C GLU A 34 0.81 6.45 -3.38
N ALA A 35 0.44 5.43 -4.17
CA ALA A 35 -0.73 5.47 -5.05
C ALA A 35 -2.04 5.73 -4.28
N ARG A 36 -2.18 5.14 -3.09
CA ARG A 36 -3.33 5.35 -2.21
C ARG A 36 -3.42 6.80 -1.73
N GLN A 37 -2.30 7.44 -1.40
CA GLN A 37 -2.27 8.86 -1.02
C GLN A 37 -2.64 9.75 -2.21
N GLU A 38 -2.08 9.49 -3.39
CA GLU A 38 -2.45 10.22 -4.61
C GLU A 38 -3.95 10.13 -4.90
N LEU A 39 -4.54 8.94 -4.75
CA LEU A 39 -5.98 8.75 -4.91
C LEU A 39 -6.79 9.52 -3.86
N LYS A 40 -6.31 9.61 -2.61
CA LYS A 40 -6.95 10.42 -1.57
C LYS A 40 -6.94 11.91 -1.95
N HIS A 41 -5.79 12.42 -2.41
CA HIS A 41 -5.66 13.81 -2.83
C HIS A 41 -6.55 14.12 -4.04
N ALA A 42 -6.58 13.23 -5.04
CA ALA A 42 -7.46 13.36 -6.20
C ALA A 42 -8.94 13.37 -5.80
N ALA A 43 -9.36 12.46 -4.91
CA ALA A 43 -10.73 12.39 -4.41
C ALA A 43 -11.14 13.67 -3.65
N VAL A 44 -10.24 14.22 -2.81
CA VAL A 44 -10.52 15.48 -2.10
C VAL A 44 -10.63 16.65 -3.07
N ARG A 45 -9.70 16.78 -4.03
CA ARG A 45 -9.76 17.84 -5.06
C ARG A 45 -11.05 17.76 -5.89
N ALA A 46 -11.46 16.57 -6.29
CA ALA A 46 -12.71 16.36 -7.02
C ALA A 46 -13.93 16.81 -6.18
N MET A 47 -13.99 16.44 -4.90
CA MET A 47 -15.05 16.88 -4.00
C MET A 47 -15.04 18.40 -3.77
N ALA A 48 -13.87 19.02 -3.68
CA ALA A 48 -13.71 20.47 -3.53
C ALA A 48 -14.16 21.23 -4.79
N ALA A 49 -13.95 20.64 -5.98
CA ALA A 49 -14.43 21.15 -7.26
C ALA A 49 -15.94 20.92 -7.50
N GLY A 50 -16.66 20.31 -6.54
CA GLY A 50 -18.11 20.12 -6.60
C GLY A 50 -18.57 18.76 -7.12
N VAL A 51 -17.67 17.82 -7.40
CA VAL A 51 -18.05 16.44 -7.76
C VAL A 51 -18.77 15.76 -6.60
N LYS A 52 -19.88 15.07 -6.87
CA LYS A 52 -20.68 14.44 -5.83
C LYS A 52 -19.92 13.26 -5.21
N GLN A 53 -20.02 13.11 -3.88
CA GLN A 53 -19.42 11.96 -3.17
C GLN A 53 -19.87 10.61 -3.72
N SER A 54 -21.09 10.52 -4.25
CA SER A 54 -21.61 9.31 -4.90
C SER A 54 -20.85 8.93 -6.17
N GLU A 55 -20.35 9.91 -6.92
CA GLU A 55 -19.59 9.67 -8.15
C GLU A 55 -18.15 9.32 -7.80
N VAL A 56 -17.55 10.06 -6.86
CA VAL A 56 -16.21 9.74 -6.35
C VAL A 56 -16.18 8.31 -5.78
N ALA A 57 -17.21 7.90 -5.02
CA ALA A 57 -17.32 6.54 -4.48
C ALA A 57 -17.36 5.45 -5.57
N LYS A 58 -18.02 5.72 -6.70
CA LYS A 58 -18.07 4.77 -7.83
C LYS A 58 -16.72 4.59 -8.49
N VAL A 59 -15.94 5.67 -8.61
CA VAL A 59 -14.61 5.65 -9.24
C VAL A 59 -13.57 5.04 -8.32
N THR A 60 -13.55 5.41 -7.04
CA THR A 60 -12.51 4.96 -6.10
C THR A 60 -12.82 3.61 -5.44
N GLY A 61 -14.07 3.14 -5.51
CA GLY A 61 -14.55 1.97 -4.76
C GLY A 61 -14.69 2.22 -3.26
N TRP A 62 -14.51 3.45 -2.78
CA TRP A 62 -14.63 3.76 -1.35
C TRP A 62 -16.07 4.06 -0.95
N THR A 63 -16.37 3.83 0.33
CA THR A 63 -17.67 4.19 0.88
C THR A 63 -17.80 5.71 1.00
N ARG A 64 -19.04 6.21 0.89
CA ARG A 64 -19.34 7.63 1.10
C ARG A 64 -18.94 8.11 2.49
N GLU A 65 -19.07 7.25 3.50
CA GLU A 65 -18.65 7.54 4.88
C GLU A 65 -17.13 7.77 4.97
N TYR A 66 -16.34 6.94 4.29
CA TYR A 66 -14.90 7.13 4.21
C TYR A 66 -14.54 8.47 3.56
N LEU A 67 -15.18 8.79 2.42
CA LEU A 67 -14.98 10.06 1.72
C LEU A 67 -15.36 11.28 2.58
N ARG A 68 -16.44 11.17 3.37
CA ARG A 68 -16.84 12.22 4.33
C ARG A 68 -15.78 12.45 5.40
N ARG A 69 -15.24 11.38 5.99
CA ARG A 69 -14.15 11.47 6.97
C ARG A 69 -12.88 12.05 6.36
N LEU A 70 -12.54 11.63 5.14
CA LEU A 70 -11.38 12.12 4.41
C LEU A 70 -11.45 13.63 4.15
N ARG A 71 -12.61 14.11 3.68
CA ARG A 71 -12.84 15.54 3.46
C ARG A 71 -12.78 16.35 4.76
N LYS A 72 -13.32 15.81 5.86
CA LYS A 72 -13.24 16.46 7.18
C LYS A 72 -11.80 16.58 7.66
N LYS A 73 -11.03 15.49 7.62
CA LYS A 73 -9.61 15.46 8.03
C LYS A 73 -8.76 16.46 7.25
N ASN A 74 -9.04 16.64 5.96
CA ASN A 74 -8.31 17.62 5.13
C ASN A 74 -8.67 19.07 5.50
N LYS A 75 -9.93 19.35 5.85
CA LYS A 75 -10.35 20.68 6.32
C LYS A 75 -9.81 21.06 7.71
N ASP A 76 -9.60 20.09 8.58
CA ASP A 76 -9.12 20.31 9.96
C ASP A 76 -7.58 20.34 10.05
N GLY A 77 -6.86 20.06 8.96
CA GLY A 77 -5.39 19.99 8.89
C GLY A 77 -4.74 21.13 8.11
N ASP A 78 -5.52 22.13 7.69
CA ASP A 78 -5.12 23.42 7.13
C ASP A 78 -5.41 24.51 8.18
#